data_AF-A0A3R9VF72-F1
#
_entry.id   AF-A0A3R9VF72-F1
#
_cell.length_a   1.000
_cell.length_b   1.000
_cell.length_c   1.000
_cell.angle_alpha   90.00
_cell.angle_beta   90.00
_cell.angle_gamma   90.00
#
_symmetry.space_group_name_H-M   'P 1'
#
loop_
_entity.id
_entity.type
_entity.pdbx_description
1 polymer ?
#
loop_
_entity_poly.entity_id
_entity_poly.type
_entity_poly.pdbx_seq_one_letter_code
_entity_poly.pdbx_strand_id
1 'polypeptide(L)'
;MGWSISHGGTCHGYSYSGVDELVHRCSGILTRRDLDRVKKVMRPGSGDAFKVKPKQAREVGEALVLAAGYLPPEWGDMARQIGQSALRAASANEPWMWS
;
A
#
# COMPACT_ATOMS: atom_id res chain seq x y z
N MET A 1 -15.53 6.87 -4.57
CA MET A 1 -14.30 7.64 -4.25
C MET A 1 -13.15 6.64 -4.13
N GLY A 2 -11.97 6.98 -4.61
CA GLY A 2 -10.82 6.08 -4.62
C GLY A 2 -9.52 6.85 -4.46
N TRP A 3 -8.43 6.13 -4.27
CA TRP A 3 -7.09 6.66 -4.05
C TRP A 3 -6.26 6.62 -5.32
N SER A 4 -5.64 7.74 -5.64
CA SER A 4 -4.54 7.88 -6.58
C SER A 4 -3.22 7.86 -5.80
N ILE A 5 -2.23 7.15 -6.32
CA ILE A 5 -0.95 6.94 -5.64
C ILE A 5 0.17 7.53 -6.51
N SER A 6 1.04 8.37 -5.92
CA SER A 6 2.20 8.90 -6.64
C SER A 6 3.27 7.84 -6.88
N HIS A 7 4.10 8.03 -7.92
CA HIS A 7 5.25 7.18 -8.27
C HIS A 7 4.92 5.76 -8.78
N GLY A 8 3.63 5.45 -8.98
CA GLY A 8 3.18 4.12 -9.40
C GLY A 8 2.96 3.94 -10.90
N GLY A 9 2.75 5.02 -11.67
CA GLY A 9 2.19 4.92 -13.03
C GLY A 9 0.76 4.34 -13.06
N THR A 10 0.18 4.10 -11.90
CA THR A 10 -1.17 3.60 -11.71
C THR A 10 -2.14 4.75 -11.97
N CYS A 11 -2.60 4.88 -13.21
CA CYS A 11 -3.87 5.53 -13.56
C CYS A 11 -5.09 4.80 -12.95
N HIS A 12 -4.90 4.04 -11.87
CA HIS A 12 -5.93 3.24 -11.22
C HIS A 12 -6.26 3.89 -9.88
N GLY A 13 -7.46 4.46 -9.82
CA GLY A 13 -8.08 4.83 -8.56
C GLY A 13 -8.46 3.56 -7.81
N TYR A 14 -7.78 3.26 -6.70
CA TYR A 14 -8.16 2.12 -5.87
C TYR A 14 -9.35 2.51 -4.99
N SER A 15 -10.42 1.73 -4.99
CA SER A 15 -11.54 2.00 -4.07
C SER A 15 -11.10 1.82 -2.62
N TYR A 16 -11.66 2.63 -1.72
CA TYR A 16 -11.43 2.47 -0.28
C TYR A 16 -11.72 1.04 0.20
N SER A 17 -12.82 0.45 -0.28
CA SER A 17 -13.19 -0.92 0.03
C SER A 17 -12.21 -1.96 -0.53
N GLY A 18 -11.63 -1.73 -1.72
CA GLY A 18 -10.63 -2.61 -2.29
C GLY A 18 -9.32 -2.57 -1.51
N VAL A 19 -8.87 -1.39 -1.09
CA VAL A 19 -7.70 -1.25 -0.20
C VAL A 19 -7.97 -1.89 1.15
N ASP A 20 -9.18 -1.75 1.68
CA ASP A 20 -9.56 -2.34 2.97
C ASP A 20 -9.57 -3.87 2.94
N GLU A 21 -10.15 -4.43 1.88
CA GLU A 21 -10.19 -5.87 1.63
C GLU A 21 -8.78 -6.43 1.40
N LEU A 22 -7.90 -5.70 0.71
CA LEU A 22 -6.50 -6.08 0.57
C LEU A 22 -5.82 -6.18 1.95
N VAL A 23 -6.01 -5.18 2.81
CA VAL A 23 -5.45 -5.19 4.18
C VAL A 23 -6.02 -6.36 5.00
N HIS A 24 -7.30 -6.67 4.83
CA HIS A 24 -7.93 -7.82 5.46
C HIS A 24 -7.27 -9.13 5.01
N ARG A 25 -7.04 -9.32 3.71
CA ARG A 25 -6.40 -10.52 3.17
C ARG A 25 -4.94 -10.65 3.60
N CYS A 26 -4.21 -9.54 3.69
CA CYS A 26 -2.85 -9.51 4.24
C CYS A 26 -2.78 -9.90 5.71
N SER A 27 -3.88 -9.83 6.48
CA SER A 27 -3.86 -10.11 7.92
C SER A 27 -3.54 -11.57 8.28
N GLY A 28 -3.82 -12.51 7.38
CA GLY A 28 -3.46 -13.92 7.54
C GLY A 28 -2.04 -14.27 7.09
N ILE A 29 -1.32 -13.31 6.49
CA ILE A 29 -0.01 -13.53 5.86
C ILE A 29 1.08 -12.74 6.60
N LEU A 30 0.81 -11.48 6.94
CA LEU A 30 1.77 -10.59 7.56
C LEU A 30 1.89 -10.82 9.06
N THR A 31 3.08 -10.53 9.60
CA THR A 31 3.25 -10.43 11.05
C THR A 31 2.36 -9.33 11.62
N ARG A 32 1.97 -9.44 12.90
CA ARG A 32 1.18 -8.40 13.57
C ARG A 32 1.81 -7.01 13.44
N ARG A 33 3.14 -6.93 13.53
CA ARG A 33 3.89 -5.67 13.41
C ARG A 33 3.78 -5.05 12.03
N ASP A 34 3.92 -5.86 10.98
CA ASP A 34 3.84 -5.37 9.60
C ASP A 34 2.40 -5.05 9.21
N LEU A 35 1.44 -5.86 9.67
CA LEU A 35 0.02 -5.57 9.51
C LEU A 35 -0.36 -4.23 10.14
N ASP A 36 0.13 -3.93 11.35
CA ASP A 36 -0.15 -2.64 12.01
C ASP A 36 0.46 -1.45 11.23
N ARG A 37 1.64 -1.62 10.63
CA ARG A 37 2.27 -0.61 9.76
C ARG A 37 1.46 -0.38 8.49
N VAL A 38 1.06 -1.46 7.83
CA VAL A 38 0.22 -1.43 6.62
C VAL A 38 -1.12 -0.76 6.93
N LYS A 39 -1.80 -1.16 8.01
CA LYS A 39 -3.07 -0.56 8.46
C LYS A 39 -2.96 0.95 8.68
N LYS A 40 -1.91 1.41 9.36
CA LYS A 40 -1.70 2.84 9.63
C LYS A 40 -1.57 3.69 8.37
N VAL A 41 -1.12 3.10 7.26
CA VAL A 41 -0.94 3.79 5.99
C VAL A 41 -2.14 3.63 5.07
N MET A 42 -2.71 2.42 5.02
CA MET A 42 -3.79 2.06 4.07
C MET A 42 -5.19 2.45 4.57
N ARG A 43 -5.36 2.71 5.86
CA ARG A 43 -6.61 3.18 6.48
C ARG A 43 -6.43 4.59 7.07
N PRO A 44 -6.19 5.63 6.26
CA PRO A 44 -6.22 6.99 6.77
C PRO A 44 -7.63 7.28 7.32
N GLY A 45 -7.70 7.92 8.50
CA GLY A 45 -8.97 8.23 9.16
C GLY A 45 -9.82 9.27 8.44
N SER A 46 -9.25 9.99 7.46
CA SER A 46 -9.96 10.90 6.58
C SER A 46 -9.64 10.58 5.12
N GLY A 47 -10.59 10.84 4.22
CA GLY A 47 -10.40 10.68 2.78
C GLY A 47 -9.55 11.80 2.14
N ASP A 48 -8.81 12.55 2.97
CA ASP A 48 -7.97 13.66 2.52
C ASP A 48 -6.63 13.16 2.00
N ALA A 49 -6.04 13.92 1.10
CA ALA A 49 -4.72 13.60 0.60
C ALA A 49 -3.70 13.58 1.75
N PHE A 50 -2.90 12.51 1.84
CA PHE A 50 -1.91 12.36 2.90
C PHE A 50 -0.56 11.91 2.35
N LYS A 51 0.49 12.14 3.16
CA LYS A 51 1.88 11.86 2.80
C LYS A 51 2.47 10.83 3.73
N VAL A 52 3.15 9.84 3.16
CA VAL A 52 3.87 8.81 3.91
C VAL A 52 5.37 9.05 3.75
N LYS A 53 6.11 9.05 4.87
CA LYS A 53 7.56 9.30 4.85
C LYS A 53 8.30 8.20 4.07
N PRO A 54 9.42 8.49 3.39
CA PRO A 54 10.17 7.49 2.60
C PRO A 54 10.49 6.20 3.36
N LYS A 55 10.93 6.31 4.62
CA LYS A 55 11.21 5.15 5.47
C LYS A 55 9.97 4.28 5.70
N GLN A 56 8.83 4.90 5.96
CA GLN A 56 7.57 4.19 6.20
C GLN A 56 7.01 3.60 4.90
N ALA A 57 7.18 4.29 3.77
CA ALA A 57 6.84 3.78 2.45
C ALA A 57 7.66 2.54 2.10
N ARG A 58 8.97 2.51 2.43
CA ARG A 58 9.80 1.31 2.27
C ARG A 58 9.26 0.14 3.09
N GLU A 59 9.05 0.35 4.39
CA GLU A 59 8.55 -0.71 5.29
C GLU A 59 7.22 -1.30 4.82
N VAL A 60 6.28 -0.46 4.37
CA VAL A 60 4.99 -0.91 3.84
C VAL A 60 5.14 -1.58 2.48
N GLY A 61 6.01 -1.04 1.61
CA GLY A 61 6.27 -1.59 0.28
C GLY A 61 6.81 -3.00 0.32
N GLU A 62 7.81 -3.25 1.19
CA GLU A 62 8.39 -4.57 1.41
C GLU A 62 7.35 -5.57 1.92
N ALA A 63 6.53 -5.17 2.90
CA ALA A 63 5.46 -6.02 3.43
C ALA A 63 4.43 -6.39 2.36
N LEU A 64 4.00 -5.44 1.54
CA LEU A 64 3.02 -5.70 0.48
C LEU A 64 3.58 -6.57 -0.65
N VAL A 65 4.82 -6.35 -1.06
CA VAL A 65 5.48 -7.20 -2.07
C VAL A 65 5.69 -8.62 -1.56
N LEU A 66 6.01 -8.79 -0.28
CA LEU A 66 6.08 -10.10 0.36
C LEU A 66 4.69 -10.78 0.37
N ALA A 67 3.66 -10.07 0.83
CA ALA A 67 2.29 -10.60 0.88
C ALA A 67 1.76 -10.95 -0.51
N ALA A 68 2.15 -10.21 -1.55
CA ALA A 68 1.75 -10.46 -2.93
C ALA A 68 2.09 -11.87 -3.43
N GLY A 69 3.17 -12.49 -2.90
CA GLY A 69 3.55 -13.85 -3.25
C GLY A 69 2.62 -14.94 -2.69
N TYR A 70 1.80 -14.61 -1.69
CA TYR A 70 0.90 -15.53 -1.00
C TYR A 70 -0.58 -15.25 -1.28
N LEU A 71 -0.89 -14.15 -1.98
CA LEU A 71 -2.24 -13.75 -2.32
C LEU A 71 -2.71 -14.39 -3.66
N PRO A 72 -4.03 -14.56 -3.85
CA PRO A 72 -4.58 -14.91 -5.16
C PRO A 72 -4.16 -13.89 -6.23
N PRO A 73 -4.02 -14.28 -7.51
CA PRO A 73 -3.41 -13.44 -8.55
C PRO A 73 -3.91 -11.99 -8.60
N GLU A 74 -5.23 -11.78 -8.59
CA GLU A 74 -5.85 -10.45 -8.60
C GLU A 74 -5.38 -9.56 -7.44
N TRP A 75 -5.36 -10.11 -6.23
CA TRP A 75 -4.94 -9.41 -5.02
C TRP A 75 -3.43 -9.29 -4.92
N GLY A 76 -2.70 -10.30 -5.41
CA GLY A 76 -1.25 -10.30 -5.48
C GLY A 76 -0.74 -9.20 -6.41
N ASP A 77 -1.38 -9.01 -7.56
CA ASP A 77 -1.03 -7.94 -8.48
C ASP A 77 -1.33 -6.56 -7.91
N MET A 78 -2.48 -6.39 -7.24
CA MET A 78 -2.79 -5.16 -6.51
C MET A 78 -1.76 -4.86 -5.41
N ALA A 79 -1.46 -5.84 -4.55
CA ALA A 79 -0.45 -5.71 -3.49
C ALA A 79 0.93 -5.38 -4.06
N ARG A 80 1.33 -6.04 -5.14
CA ARG A 80 2.60 -5.83 -5.81
C ARG A 80 2.70 -4.44 -6.42
N GLN A 81 1.66 -3.97 -7.11
CA GLN A 81 1.63 -2.62 -7.70
C GLN A 81 1.76 -1.54 -6.63
N ILE A 82 0.94 -1.62 -5.58
CA ILE A 82 0.95 -0.66 -4.47
C ILE A 82 2.30 -0.72 -3.75
N GLY A 83 2.80 -1.92 -3.46
CA GLY A 83 4.07 -2.12 -2.80
C GLY A 83 5.26 -1.58 -3.61
N GLN A 84 5.30 -1.85 -4.91
CA GLN A 84 6.33 -1.30 -5.81
C GLN A 84 6.26 0.22 -5.95
N SER A 85 5.06 0.81 -5.89
CA SER A 85 4.91 2.27 -5.86
C SER A 85 5.53 2.87 -4.60
N ALA A 86 5.29 2.25 -3.45
CA ALA A 86 5.85 2.68 -2.18
C ALA A 86 7.39 2.55 -2.16
N LEU A 87 7.92 1.44 -2.70
CA LEU A 87 9.36 1.22 -2.85
C LEU A 87 10.00 2.25 -3.78
N ARG A 88 9.35 2.61 -4.90
CA ARG A 88 9.85 3.65 -5.82
C ARG A 88 9.94 5.01 -5.13
N ALA A 89 8.89 5.44 -4.44
CA ALA A 89 8.91 6.69 -3.67
C ALA A 89 10.03 6.68 -2.60
N ALA A 90 10.19 5.57 -1.87
CA ALA A 90 11.24 5.43 -0.88
C ALA A 90 12.66 5.46 -1.47
N SER A 91 12.87 4.84 -2.62
CA SER A 91 14.15 4.84 -3.33
C SER A 91 14.50 6.21 -3.91
N ALA A 92 13.49 6.98 -4.33
CA ALA A 92 13.66 8.39 -4.71
C ALA A 92 13.87 9.32 -3.50
N ASN A 93 13.75 8.81 -2.26
CA ASN A 93 13.73 9.61 -1.04
C ASN A 93 12.60 10.67 -1.03
N GLU A 94 11.50 10.39 -1.72
CA GLU A 94 10.34 11.26 -1.86
C GLU A 94 9.16 10.78 -1.00
N PRO A 95 8.30 11.70 -0.52
CA PRO A 95 7.10 11.32 0.19
C PRO A 95 6.16 10.55 -0.75
N TRP A 96 5.64 9.44 -0.25
CA TRP A 96 4.65 8.65 -0.97
C TRP A 96 3.26 9.25 -0.74
N MET A 97 2.65 9.76 -1.82
CA MET A 97 1.42 10.55 -1.77
C MET A 97 0.21 9.68 -2.09
N TRP A 98 -0.86 9.89 -1.33
CA TRP A 98 -2.19 9.33 -1.55
C TRP A 98 -3.17 10.49 -1.70
N SER A 99 -3.97 10.51 -2.77
CA SER A 99 -4.92 11.61 -3.09
C SER A 99 -6.15 11.13 -3.84
#